data_AF-A0A7V9CTI7-F1
#
_entry.id   AF-A0A7V9CTI7-F1
#
_cell.length_a   1.000
_cell.length_b   1.000
_cell.length_c   1.000
_cell.angle_alpha   90.00
_cell.angle_beta   90.00
_cell.angle_gamma   90.00
#
_symmetry.space_group_name_H-M   'P 1'
#
loop_
_entity.id
_entity.type
_entity.pdbx_description
1 polymer ?
#
loop_
_entity_poly.entity_id
_entity_poly.type
_entity_poly.pdbx_seq_one_letter_code
_entity_poly.pdbx_strand_id
1 'polypeptide(L)'
;MTDALVAEFARNAEVSGFRVHRGEGPSLEDAGVSQALYGLADTGSVVLAASPAEPRSRSLLPFVHISILREDRILPGLDQLFAAIGAELPSALAIVTGPSRSADIEQRLAVGVHGPGEVHVVLVPLEAR
;
A
#
# COMPACT_ATOMS: atom_id res chain seq x y z
N MET A 1 -20.03 -4.14 7.00
CA MET A 1 -19.33 -2.83 6.92
C MET A 1 -17.97 -3.00 6.26
N THR A 2 -17.19 -4.01 6.66
CA THR A 2 -15.90 -4.38 6.07
C THR A 2 -15.95 -4.56 4.55
N ASP A 3 -16.90 -5.33 4.01
CA ASP A 3 -16.98 -5.57 2.55
C ASP A 3 -17.15 -4.30 1.70
N ALA A 4 -17.92 -3.33 2.19
CA ALA A 4 -18.11 -2.06 1.49
C ALA A 4 -16.82 -1.24 1.47
N LEU A 5 -16.09 -1.19 2.59
CA LEU A 5 -14.79 -0.53 2.69
C LEU A 5 -13.73 -1.23 1.84
N VAL A 6 -13.69 -2.56 1.82
CA VAL A 6 -12.76 -3.31 0.97
C VAL A 6 -13.05 -3.06 -0.51
N ALA A 7 -14.33 -3.01 -0.90
CA ALA A 7 -14.73 -2.70 -2.27
C ALA A 7 -14.39 -1.26 -2.65
N GLU A 8 -14.58 -0.30 -1.75
CA GLU A 8 -14.20 1.10 -1.95
C GLU A 8 -12.69 1.27 -2.09
N PHE A 9 -11.92 0.70 -1.16
CA PHE A 9 -10.47 0.65 -1.22
C PHE A 9 -10.00 0.10 -2.56
N ALA A 10 -10.48 -1.07 -2.98
CA ALA A 10 -10.02 -1.71 -4.22
C ALA A 10 -10.25 -0.81 -5.44
N ARG A 11 -11.44 -0.20 -5.56
CA ARG A 11 -11.74 0.73 -6.65
C ARG A 11 -10.80 1.95 -6.65
N ASN A 12 -10.61 2.58 -5.49
CA ASN A 12 -9.80 3.80 -5.39
C ASN A 12 -8.29 3.50 -5.56
N ALA A 13 -7.86 2.32 -5.11
CA ALA A 13 -6.51 1.80 -5.31
C ALA A 13 -6.21 1.60 -6.80
N GLU A 14 -7.13 0.96 -7.54
CA GLU A 14 -7.01 0.78 -8.99
C GLU A 14 -6.97 2.12 -9.74
N VAL A 15 -7.81 3.08 -9.36
CA VAL A 15 -7.79 4.45 -9.92
C VAL A 15 -6.44 5.13 -9.67
N SER A 16 -5.83 4.88 -8.52
CA SER A 16 -4.51 5.39 -8.17
C SER A 16 -3.36 4.69 -8.91
N GLY A 17 -3.65 3.59 -9.62
CA GLY A 17 -2.71 2.83 -10.43
C GLY A 17 -2.14 1.59 -9.73
N PHE A 18 -2.71 1.19 -8.59
CA PHE A 18 -2.39 -0.10 -7.99
C PHE A 18 -3.00 -1.25 -8.79
N ARG A 19 -2.31 -2.38 -8.79
CA ARG A 19 -2.89 -3.67 -9.22
C ARG A 19 -3.38 -4.40 -7.98
N VAL A 20 -4.70 -4.49 -7.80
CA VAL A 20 -5.31 -5.11 -6.62
C VAL A 20 -5.62 -6.58 -6.88
N HIS A 21 -5.24 -7.45 -5.94
CA HIS A 21 -5.45 -8.90 -5.97
C HIS A 21 -6.24 -9.29 -4.73
N ARG A 22 -7.14 -10.27 -4.84
CA ARG A 22 -7.82 -10.88 -3.68
C ARG A 22 -7.42 -12.34 -3.59
N GLY A 23 -6.92 -12.77 -2.43
CA GLY A 23 -6.42 -14.12 -2.22
C GLY A 23 -4.98 -14.27 -2.70
N GLU A 24 -4.75 -15.03 -3.78
CA GLU A 24 -3.41 -15.26 -4.31
C GLU A 24 -2.82 -14.00 -4.95
N GLY A 25 -1.59 -13.66 -4.55
CA GLY A 25 -0.81 -12.58 -5.13
C GLY A 25 0.00 -13.04 -6.35
N PRO A 26 0.54 -12.09 -7.13
CA PRO A 26 1.36 -12.41 -8.30
C PRO A 26 2.73 -12.95 -7.87
N SER A 27 3.29 -13.88 -8.65
CA SER A 27 4.68 -14.31 -8.53
C SER A 27 5.54 -13.53 -9.52
N LEU A 28 6.22 -12.49 -9.04
CA LEU A 28 7.06 -11.61 -9.85
C LEU A 28 8.50 -11.66 -9.32
N GLU A 29 9.45 -11.82 -10.24
CA GLU A 29 10.87 -11.81 -9.91
C GLU A 29 11.29 -10.42 -9.40
N ASP A 30 12.26 -10.40 -8.47
CA ASP A 30 12.84 -9.19 -7.86
C ASP A 30 11.85 -8.23 -7.16
N ALA A 31 10.62 -8.68 -6.91
CA ALA A 31 9.62 -7.87 -6.20
C ALA A 31 9.96 -7.70 -4.72
N GLY A 32 9.85 -6.46 -4.24
CA GLY A 32 9.83 -6.16 -2.81
C GLY A 32 8.48 -6.55 -2.22
N VAL A 33 8.47 -7.27 -1.10
CA VAL A 33 7.21 -7.64 -0.41
C VAL A 33 7.18 -6.98 0.95
N SER A 34 6.10 -6.25 1.27
CA SER A 34 5.89 -5.68 2.61
C SER A 34 4.53 -6.03 3.18
N GLN A 35 4.39 -5.91 4.50
CA GLN A 35 3.07 -5.92 5.14
C GLN A 35 2.56 -4.49 5.39
N ALA A 36 1.36 -4.20 4.90
CA ALA A 36 0.68 -2.95 5.21
C ALA A 36 0.11 -2.99 6.62
N LEU A 37 0.35 -1.90 7.36
CA LEU A 37 -0.22 -1.69 8.69
C LEU A 37 -1.74 -1.44 8.60
N TYR A 38 -2.15 -0.62 7.63
CA TYR A 38 -3.54 -0.31 7.31
C TYR A 38 -3.72 -0.01 5.81
N GLY A 39 -4.96 -0.02 5.33
CA GLY A 39 -5.37 0.58 4.07
C GLY A 39 -6.38 1.70 4.29
N LEU A 40 -6.42 2.71 3.43
CA LEU A 40 -7.36 3.83 3.48
C LEU A 40 -8.33 3.74 2.30
N ALA A 41 -9.62 3.53 2.59
CA ALA A 41 -10.62 3.28 1.56
C ALA A 41 -10.85 4.51 0.67
N ASP A 42 -10.99 5.70 1.27
CA ASP A 42 -11.26 6.97 0.58
C ASP A 42 -10.27 7.32 -0.54
N THR A 43 -9.01 6.95 -0.37
CA THR A 43 -7.88 7.30 -1.22
C THR A 43 -7.30 6.09 -1.94
N GLY A 44 -7.66 4.88 -1.52
CA GLY A 44 -7.06 3.65 -2.04
C GLY A 44 -5.61 3.47 -1.64
N SER A 45 -5.18 4.10 -0.54
CA SER A 45 -3.77 4.13 -0.11
C SER A 45 -3.41 2.99 0.82
N VAL A 46 -2.16 2.51 0.74
CA VAL A 46 -1.60 1.60 1.75
C VAL A 46 -0.74 2.37 2.75
N VAL A 47 -0.83 1.99 4.02
CA VAL A 47 -0.05 2.58 5.11
C VAL A 47 1.02 1.58 5.53
N LEU A 48 2.28 1.99 5.42
CA LEU A 48 3.45 1.19 5.78
C LEU A 48 4.12 1.78 7.02
N ALA A 49 4.50 0.94 7.97
CA ALA A 49 5.20 1.33 9.18
C ALA A 49 6.58 0.70 9.23
N ALA A 50 7.62 1.54 9.30
CA ALA A 50 8.99 1.08 9.33
C ALA A 50 9.31 0.35 10.65
N SER A 51 9.89 -0.84 10.55
CA SER A 51 10.43 -1.58 11.68
C SER A 51 11.62 -2.44 11.24
N PRO A 52 12.37 -3.06 12.16
CA PRO A 52 13.39 -4.04 11.77
C PRO A 52 12.83 -5.20 10.94
N ALA A 53 11.57 -5.59 11.18
CA ALA A 53 10.88 -6.63 10.44
C ALA A 53 10.22 -6.14 9.15
N GLU A 54 10.01 -4.83 8.99
CA GLU A 54 9.45 -4.17 7.80
C GLU A 54 10.34 -2.97 7.44
N PRO A 55 11.57 -3.19 6.93
CA PRO A 55 12.47 -2.10 6.57
C PRO A 55 11.94 -1.37 5.34
N ARG A 56 12.10 -0.04 5.33
CA ARG A 56 11.65 0.84 4.22
C ARG A 56 12.20 0.43 2.86
N SER A 57 13.33 -0.28 2.81
CA SER A 57 13.91 -0.76 1.57
C SER A 57 12.96 -1.67 0.78
N ARG A 58 12.08 -2.45 1.44
CA ARG A 58 11.16 -3.35 0.74
C ARG A 58 10.15 -2.64 -0.15
N SER A 59 9.72 -1.44 0.25
CA SER A 59 8.71 -0.65 -0.47
C SER A 59 9.29 0.51 -1.28
N LEU A 60 10.59 0.79 -1.17
CA LEU A 60 11.21 1.95 -1.80
C LEU A 60 12.26 1.61 -2.86
N LEU A 61 12.97 0.48 -2.73
CA LEU A 61 14.09 0.16 -3.64
C LEU A 61 13.67 -0.69 -4.84
N PRO A 62 12.84 -1.74 -4.69
CA PRO A 62 12.43 -2.57 -5.82
C PRO A 62 11.55 -1.80 -6.79
N PHE A 63 11.74 -2.04 -8.09
CA PHE A 63 10.89 -1.45 -9.12
C PHE A 63 9.45 -1.97 -9.02
N VAL A 64 9.29 -3.24 -8.64
CA VAL A 64 8.00 -3.88 -8.35
C VAL A 64 7.85 -4.02 -6.85
N HIS A 65 6.77 -3.48 -6.28
CA HIS A 65 6.42 -3.63 -4.87
C HIS A 65 5.08 -4.34 -4.70
N ILE A 66 5.05 -5.35 -3.85
CA ILE A 66 3.85 -6.10 -3.47
C ILE A 66 3.57 -5.82 -1.99
N SER A 67 2.45 -5.15 -1.72
CA SER A 67 1.98 -4.85 -0.37
C SER A 67 0.88 -5.83 0.04
N ILE A 68 1.11 -6.60 1.09
CA ILE A 68 0.10 -7.49 1.66
C ILE A 68 -0.76 -6.69 2.64
N LEU A 69 -2.07 -6.63 2.39
CA LEU A 69 -3.02 -5.88 3.21
C LEU A 69 -4.14 -6.81 3.67
N ARG A 70 -4.33 -6.88 4.99
CA ARG A 70 -5.49 -7.58 5.55
C ARG A 70 -6.75 -6.78 5.32
N GLU A 71 -7.82 -7.44 4.89
CA GLU A 71 -9.12 -6.81 4.65
C GLU A 71 -9.70 -6.16 5.92
N ASP A 72 -9.44 -6.72 7.10
CA ASP A 72 -9.88 -6.19 8.39
C ASP A 72 -9.04 -5.00 8.90
N ARG A 73 -8.01 -4.61 8.15
CA ARG A 73 -7.16 -3.43 8.41
C ARG A 73 -7.44 -2.28 7.44
N ILE A 74 -8.55 -2.33 6.71
CA ILE A 74 -8.99 -1.22 5.86
C ILE A 74 -9.84 -0.26 6.68
N LEU A 75 -9.37 0.98 6.77
CA LEU A 75 -10.02 2.09 7.45
C LEU A 75 -10.73 3.00 6.45
N PRO A 76 -11.77 3.74 6.86
CA PRO A 76 -12.43 4.71 5.98
C PRO A 76 -11.47 5.76 5.42
N GLY A 77 -10.59 6.31 6.25
CA GLY A 77 -9.67 7.36 5.83
C GLY A 77 -8.67 7.77 6.91
N LEU A 78 -8.03 8.92 6.69
CA LEU A 78 -6.88 9.38 7.48
C LEU A 78 -7.22 9.68 8.95
N ASP A 79 -8.42 10.20 9.23
CA ASP A 79 -8.85 10.50 10.61
C ASP A 79 -8.90 9.21 11.46
N GLN A 80 -9.42 8.11 10.89
CA GLN A 80 -9.46 6.82 11.56
C GLN A 80 -8.06 6.21 11.69
N LEU A 81 -7.15 6.48 10.75
CA LEU A 81 -5.76 6.07 10.89
C LEU A 81 -5.12 6.71 12.12
N PHE A 82 -5.22 8.03 12.27
CA PHE A 82 -4.63 8.71 13.42
C PHE A 82 -5.24 8.26 14.75
N ALA A 83 -6.55 7.97 14.77
CA ALA A 83 -7.19 7.36 15.94
C ALA A 83 -6.66 5.94 16.24
N ALA A 84 -6.33 5.15 15.21
CA ALA A 84 -5.89 3.77 15.35
C ALA A 84 -4.40 3.62 15.71
N ILE A 85 -3.51 4.46 15.16
CA ILE A 85 -2.06 4.35 15.40
C ILE A 85 -1.64 4.86 16.78
N GLY A 86 -2.41 5.77 17.39
CA GLY A 86 -2.09 6.35 18.69
C GLY A 86 -0.84 7.24 18.68
N ALA A 87 -0.22 7.42 19.85
CA ALA A 87 0.90 8.36 20.04
C ALA A 87 2.29 7.75 19.81
N GLU A 88 2.41 6.43 19.83
CA GLU A 88 3.69 5.74 19.60
C GLU A 88 3.87 5.45 18.11
N LEU A 89 4.62 6.32 17.44
CA LEU A 89 4.86 6.22 16.00
C LEU A 89 6.15 5.44 15.70
N PRO A 90 6.18 4.67 14.58
CA PRO A 90 7.43 4.09 14.08
C PRO A 90 8.39 5.21 13.64
N SER A 91 9.65 4.85 13.39
CA SER A 91 10.65 5.79 12.87
C SER A 91 10.24 6.43 11.52
N ALA A 92 9.33 5.79 10.79
CA ALA A 92 8.70 6.34 9.60
C ALA A 92 7.35 5.65 9.36
N LEU A 93 6.35 6.44 8.98
CA LEU A 93 5.06 5.98 8.47
C LEU A 93 4.89 6.54 7.06
N ALA A 94 4.63 5.68 6.10
CA ALA A 94 4.46 6.05 4.69
C ALA A 94 3.03 5.73 4.25
N ILE A 95 2.37 6.73 3.67
CA ILE A 95 1.07 6.56 3.01
C ILE A 95 1.33 6.59 1.52
N VAL A 96 1.11 5.46 0.84
CA VAL A 96 1.43 5.27 -0.57
C VAL A 96 0.13 5.19 -1.37
N THR A 97 0.01 6.05 -2.39
CA THR A 97 -1.19 6.20 -3.23
C THR A 97 -0.82 6.00 -4.70
N GLY A 98 -0.65 4.74 -5.10
CA GLY A 98 -0.20 4.37 -6.44
C GLY A 98 1.33 4.24 -6.60
N PRO A 99 1.78 3.82 -7.79
CA PRO A 99 3.20 3.78 -8.15
C PRO A 99 3.86 5.16 -8.20
N SER A 100 5.19 5.18 -8.07
CA SER A 100 5.98 6.40 -8.18
C SER A 100 5.91 6.97 -9.60
N ARG A 101 5.35 8.18 -9.71
CA ARG A 101 5.26 8.96 -10.94
C ARG A 101 5.81 10.36 -10.68
N SER A 102 6.92 10.70 -11.32
CA SER A 102 7.43 12.07 -11.32
C SER A 102 6.97 12.73 -12.62
N ALA A 103 6.06 13.70 -12.50
CA ALA A 103 5.53 14.47 -13.63
C ALA A 103 6.30 15.77 -13.91
N ASP A 104 7.33 16.08 -13.10
CA ASP A 104 8.03 17.37 -13.11
C ASP A 104 9.56 17.23 -13.23
N ILE A 105 10.02 16.38 -14.15
CA ILE A 105 11.40 16.43 -14.66
C ILE A 105 11.28 16.54 -16.19
N GLU A 106 11.59 17.73 -16.72
CA GLU A 106 11.68 17.99 -18.16
C GLU A 106 10.38 17.77 -18.98
N GLN A 107 9.20 17.90 -18.35
CA GLN A 107 7.89 17.65 -18.99
C GLN A 107 7.72 16.23 -19.57
N ARG A 108 8.56 15.28 -19.13
CA ARG A 108 8.41 13.86 -19.47
C ARG A 108 7.97 13.11 -18.23
N LEU A 109 6.98 12.23 -18.40
CA LEU A 109 6.56 11.35 -17.33
C LEU A 109 7.68 10.33 -17.08
N ALA A 110 8.37 10.45 -15.95
CA ALA A 110 9.35 9.47 -15.52
C ALA A 110 8.72 8.58 -14.44
N VAL A 111 8.58 7.29 -14.73
CA VAL A 111 7.98 6.30 -13.83
C VAL A 111 9.08 5.53 -13.12
N GLY A 112 8.97 5.36 -11.79
CA GLY A 112 9.87 4.49 -11.02
C GLY A 112 11.25 5.06 -10.70
N VAL A 113 11.46 6.38 -10.78
CA VAL A 113 12.78 7.00 -10.51
C VAL A 113 13.05 7.17 -9.02
N HIS A 114 12.00 7.38 -8.20
CA HIS A 114 12.12 7.69 -6.76
C HIS A 114 11.33 6.72 -5.87
N GLY A 115 10.98 5.55 -6.41
CA GLY A 115 10.22 4.51 -5.75
C GLY A 115 9.74 3.47 -6.78
N PRO A 116 8.90 2.51 -6.38
CA PRO A 116 8.44 1.46 -7.28
C PRO A 116 7.68 2.03 -8.48
N GLY A 117 8.02 1.58 -9.69
CA GLY A 117 7.29 1.90 -10.91
C GLY A 117 6.02 1.07 -11.08
N GLU A 118 5.93 -0.05 -10.37
CA GLU A 118 4.76 -0.93 -10.33
C GLU A 118 4.45 -1.32 -8.88
N VAL A 119 3.19 -1.21 -8.48
CA VAL A 119 2.76 -1.56 -7.12
C VAL A 119 1.50 -2.42 -7.15
N HIS A 120 1.57 -3.54 -6.44
CA HIS A 120 0.48 -4.49 -6.25
C HIS A 120 0.01 -4.45 -4.80
N VAL A 121 -1.30 -4.61 -4.59
CA VAL A 121 -1.88 -4.82 -3.26
C VAL A 121 -2.56 -6.17 -3.25
N VAL A 122 -2.16 -7.05 -2.33
CA VAL A 122 -2.79 -8.36 -2.14
C VAL A 122 -3.67 -8.28 -0.89
N LEU A 123 -4.97 -8.33 -1.11
CA LEU A 123 -5.98 -8.37 -0.08
C LEU A 123 -6.11 -9.80 0.44
N VAL A 124 -5.80 -9.98 1.72
CA VAL A 124 -5.93 -11.26 2.41
C VAL A 124 -7.05 -11.20 3.45
N PRO A 125 -7.92 -12.23 3.51
CA PRO A 125 -8.93 -12.30 4.55
C PRO A 125 -8.26 -12.49 5.92
N LEU A 126 -9.03 -12.25 6.98
CA LEU A 126 -8.62 -12.68 8.31
C LEU A 126 -8.66 -14.20 8.37
N GLU A 127 -7.50 -14.86 8.41
CA GLU A 127 -7.46 -16.28 8.76
C GLU A 127 -7.86 -16.44 10.24
N ALA A 128 -8.85 -17.29 10.51
CA ALA A 128 -9.10 -17.79 11.85
C ALA A 128 -7.90 -18.67 12.23
N ARG A 129 -7.23 -18.31 13.33
CA ARG A 129 -6.15 -19.12 13.92
C ARG A 129 -6.61 -20.53 14.28
#